data_AF-A0A1C5K978-F1
#
_entry.id   AF-A0A1C5K978-F1
#
_cell.length_a   1.000
_cell.length_b   1.000
_cell.length_c   1.000
_cell.angle_alpha   90.00
_cell.angle_beta   90.00
_cell.angle_gamma   90.00
#
_symmetry.space_group_name_H-M   'P 1'
#
loop_
_entity.id
_entity.type
_entity.pdbx_description
1 polymer ?
#
loop_
_entity_poly.entity_id
_entity_poly.type
_entity_poly.pdbx_seq_one_letter_code
_entity_poly.pdbx_strand_id
1 'polypeptide(L)' 'MSDEQPTPRNPGEGGRLMSWVFRRLAGPPEVQGAVQGGSNQAREAWKQDLERRKQWSREQRERKRAEREARRAG' A
#
# COMPACT_ATOMS: atom_id res chain seq x y z
N MET A 1 43.69 -4.04 -33.90
CA MET A 1 42.45 -4.83 -33.73
C MET A 1 42.15 -4.80 -32.26
N SER A 2 41.10 -4.07 -31.88
CA SER A 2 40.65 -3.98 -30.48
C SER A 2 39.30 -4.67 -30.41
N ASP A 3 39.31 -5.90 -29.94
CA ASP A 3 38.10 -6.68 -29.65
C ASP A 3 37.45 -6.13 -28.38
N GLU A 4 36.65 -5.07 -28.53
CA GLU A 4 35.70 -4.66 -27.49
C GLU A 4 34.58 -5.71 -27.43
N GLN A 5 34.67 -6.60 -26.44
CA GLN A 5 33.64 -7.59 -26.20
C GLN A 5 32.30 -6.89 -25.85
N PRO A 6 31.19 -7.23 -26.52
CA PRO A 6 29.89 -6.63 -26.24
C PRO A 6 29.43 -7.05 -24.83
N THR A 7 29.18 -6.07 -23.96
CA THR A 7 28.63 -6.30 -22.63
C THR A 7 27.35 -7.13 -22.69
N PRO A 8 27.23 -8.23 -21.93
CA PRO A 8 26.06 -9.09 -21.97
C PRO A 8 24.83 -8.32 -21.46
N ARG A 9 23.79 -8.27 -22.29
CA ARG A 9 22.53 -7.60 -22.00
C ARG A 9 21.80 -8.36 -20.89
N ASN A 10 21.32 -7.65 -19.86
CA ASN A 10 20.57 -8.26 -18.77
C ASN A 10 19.36 -9.03 -19.33
N PRO A 11 19.09 -10.28 -18.90
CA PRO A 11 18.04 -11.13 -19.47
C PRO A 11 16.60 -10.61 -19.28
N GLY A 12 16.42 -9.50 -18.53
CA GLY A 12 15.14 -8.80 -18.36
C GLY A 12 14.98 -7.53 -19.21
N GLU A 13 16.02 -7.07 -19.91
CA GLU A 13 15.91 -5.92 -20.80
C GLU A 13 15.40 -6.37 -22.16
N GLY A 14 14.08 -6.31 -22.36
CA GLY A 14 13.47 -6.50 -23.67
C GLY A 14 14.22 -5.71 -24.74
N GLY A 15 14.59 -6.37 -25.84
CA GLY A 15 15.38 -5.75 -26.92
C GLY A 15 14.71 -4.50 -27.51
N ARG A 16 15.42 -3.78 -28.39
CA ARG A 16 14.93 -2.53 -29.00
C ARG A 16 13.54 -2.68 -29.66
N LEU A 17 13.27 -3.86 -30.25
CA LEU A 17 11.97 -4.20 -30.82
C LEU A 17 10.88 -4.25 -29.74
N MET A 18 11.11 -4.97 -28.64
CA MET A 18 10.15 -5.06 -27.54
C MET A 18 9.90 -3.70 -26.91
N SER A 19 10.95 -2.90 -26.69
CA SER A 19 10.81 -1.51 -26.22
C SER A 19 9.96 -0.65 -27.15
N TRP A 20 10.13 -0.80 -28.47
CA TRP A 20 9.31 -0.11 -29.47
C TRP A 20 7.84 -0.55 -29.43
N VAL A 21 7.59 -1.87 -29.33
CA VAL A 21 6.25 -2.45 -29.22
C VAL A 21 5.52 -1.96 -27.97
N PHE A 22 6.18 -2.01 -26.81
CA PHE A 22 5.61 -1.47 -25.56
C PHE A 22 5.29 0.02 -25.70
N ARG A 23 6.20 0.82 -26.25
CA ARG A 23 5.97 2.26 -26.44
C ARG A 23 4.83 2.57 -27.39
N ARG A 24 4.58 1.71 -28.39
CA ARG A 24 3.57 1.97 -29.44
C ARG A 24 2.20 1.35 -29.12
N LEU A 25 2.16 0.24 -28.39
CA LEU A 25 0.92 -0.49 -28.10
C LEU A 25 0.42 -0.32 -26.67
N ALA A 26 1.32 -0.26 -25.67
CA ALA A 26 0.90 -0.21 -24.26
C ALA A 26 0.56 1.22 -23.78
N GLY A 27 0.77 2.23 -24.63
CA GLY A 27 0.61 3.63 -24.27
C GLY A 27 1.69 4.11 -23.28
N PRO A 28 1.75 5.42 -22.99
CA PRO A 28 2.58 5.91 -21.90
C PRO A 28 2.12 5.26 -20.58
N PRO A 29 3.04 4.94 -19.66
CA PRO A 29 2.65 4.45 -18.34
C PRO A 29 1.76 5.49 -17.66
N GLU A 30 0.47 5.21 -17.57
CA GLU A 30 -0.47 6.08 -16.87
C GLU A 30 -0.31 5.90 -15.36
N VAL A 31 0.04 6.98 -14.68
CA VAL A 31 0.06 7.06 -13.20
C VAL A 31 -1.34 7.24 -12.60
N GLN A 32 -2.38 7.31 -13.44
CA GLN A 32 -3.77 7.43 -13.01
C GLN A 32 -4.19 6.12 -12.32
N GLY A 33 -4.30 6.17 -10.99
CA GLY A 33 -4.61 5.00 -10.16
C GLY A 33 -3.40 4.32 -9.51
N ALA A 34 -2.18 4.85 -9.68
CA ALA A 34 -0.97 4.32 -9.03
C ALA A 34 -1.02 4.37 -7.48
N VAL A 35 -1.91 5.20 -6.93
CA VAL A 35 -2.30 5.16 -5.51
C VAL A 35 -3.70 4.55 -5.40
N GLN A 36 -3.76 3.22 -5.43
CA GLN A 36 -4.96 2.47 -5.01
C GLN A 36 -5.18 2.73 -3.51
N GLY A 37 -6.09 3.65 -3.20
CA GLY A 37 -6.38 4.08 -1.82
C GLY A 37 -6.77 5.55 -1.68
N GLY A 38 -6.64 6.35 -2.74
CA GLY A 38 -7.07 7.75 -2.75
C GLY A 38 -8.58 7.96 -2.98
N SER A 39 -9.34 6.91 -3.30
CA SER A 39 -10.77 7.03 -3.57
C SER A 39 -11.55 7.46 -2.33
N ASN A 40 -12.65 8.19 -2.52
CA ASN A 40 -13.50 8.62 -1.40
C ASN A 40 -14.00 7.41 -0.59
N GLN A 41 -14.28 6.29 -1.25
CA GLN A 41 -14.67 5.04 -0.58
C GLN A 41 -13.58 4.50 0.35
N ALA A 42 -12.31 4.51 -0.08
CA ALA A 42 -11.19 4.07 0.75
C ALA A 42 -11.01 4.99 1.97
N ARG A 43 -11.22 6.30 1.80
CA ARG A 43 -11.19 7.28 2.91
C ARG A 43 -12.30 7.03 3.92
N GLU A 44 -13.52 6.76 3.48
CA GLU A 44 -14.65 6.47 4.37
C GLU A 44 -14.47 5.14 5.10
N ALA A 45 -13.98 4.10 4.41
CA ALA A 45 -13.65 2.83 5.04
C ALA A 45 -12.59 2.99 6.15
N TRP A 46 -11.56 3.81 5.89
CA TRP A 46 -10.52 4.13 6.88
C TRP A 46 -11.07 4.87 8.10
N LYS A 47 -11.98 5.83 7.90
CA LYS A 47 -12.64 6.53 9.02
C LYS A 47 -13.46 5.58 9.89
N GLN A 48 -14.27 4.72 9.27
CA GLN A 48 -15.09 3.73 10.00
C GLN A 48 -14.24 2.72 10.77
N ASP A 49 -13.10 2.31 10.21
CA ASP A 49 -12.15 1.45 10.90
C ASP A 49 -11.54 2.15 12.13
N LEU A 50 -11.14 3.42 12.00
CA LEU A 50 -10.64 4.22 13.12
C LEU A 50 -11.67 4.41 14.24
N GLU A 51 -12.94 4.62 13.91
CA GLU A 51 -14.02 4.74 14.91
C GLU A 51 -14.22 3.44 15.69
N ARG A 52 -14.24 2.29 15.00
CA ARG A 52 -14.32 0.97 15.64
C ARG A 52 -13.14 0.71 16.59
N ARG A 53 -11.92 1.08 16.19
CA ARG A 53 -10.74 0.97 17.06
C ARG A 53 -10.81 1.88 18.29
N LYS A 54 -11.39 3.09 18.15
CA LYS A 54 -11.59 4.00 19.28
C LYS A 54 -12.64 3.48 20.27
N GLN A 55 -13.69 2.83 19.80
CA GLN A 55 -14.71 2.20 20.65
C GLN A 55 -14.06 1.14 21.56
N TRP A 56 -13.25 0.25 20.99
CA TRP A 56 -12.51 -0.76 21.76
C TRP A 56 -11.65 -0.16 22.87
N SER A 57 -11.00 0.99 22.60
CA SER A 57 -10.19 1.69 23.61
C SER A 57 -11.03 2.26 24.77
N ARG A 58 -12.28 2.65 24.53
CA ARG A 58 -13.19 3.15 25.59
C ARG A 58 -13.69 1.99 26.44
N GLU A 59 -14.17 0.92 25.80
CA GLU A 59 -14.64 -0.29 26.50
C GLU A 59 -13.54 -0.93 27.33
N GLN A 60 -12.30 -1.01 26.81
CA GLN A 60 -11.16 -1.50 27.58
C GLN A 60 -10.84 -0.59 28.79
N ARG A 61 -10.98 0.73 28.63
CA ARG A 61 -10.78 1.68 29.73
C ARG A 61 -11.88 1.54 30.79
N GLU A 62 -13.12 1.34 30.38
CA GLU A 62 -14.25 1.11 31.28
C GLU A 62 -14.11 -0.20 32.04
N ARG A 63 -13.76 -1.29 31.35
CA ARG A 63 -13.45 -2.57 31.98
C ARG A 63 -12.33 -2.43 33.02
N LYS A 64 -11.25 -1.73 32.68
CA LYS A 64 -10.13 -1.47 33.59
C LYS A 64 -10.52 -0.56 34.76
N ARG A 65 -11.49 0.34 34.56
CA ARG A 65 -12.05 1.19 35.63
C ARG A 65 -12.90 0.35 36.58
N ALA A 66 -13.79 -0.50 36.06
CA ALA A 66 -14.62 -1.40 36.85
C ALA A 66 -13.76 -2.39 37.67
N GLU A 67 -12.69 -2.94 37.09
CA GLU A 67 -11.74 -3.80 37.80
C GLU A 67 -11.05 -3.07 38.96
N ARG A 68 -10.65 -1.81 38.74
CA ARG A 68 -10.06 -0.97 39.80
C ARG A 68 -11.04 -0.62 40.90
N GLU A 69 -12.31 -0.40 40.56
CA GLU A 69 -13.36 -0.11 41.52
C GLU A 69 -13.72 -1.34 42.35
N ALA A 70 -13.84 -2.51 41.73
CA ALA A 70 -14.01 -3.79 42.41
C ALA A 70 -12.88 -4.09 43.40
N ARG A 71 -11.63 -3.80 43.02
CA ARG A 71 -10.45 -3.94 43.92
C ARG A 71 -10.41 -2.92 45.06
N ARG A 72 -11.14 -1.80 44.96
CA ARG A 72 -11.25 -0.81 46.04
C ARG A 72 -12.42 -1.08 46.98
N ALA A 73 -13.45 -1.76 46.50
CA ALA A 73 -14.67 -2.04 47.24
C ALA A 73 -14.64 -3.37 48.03
N GLY A 74 -13.73 -4.29 47.69
CA GLY A 74 -13.40 -5.46 48.50
C GLY A 74 -12.21 -5.20 49.41
#